data_AF-C3KJD6-F1
#
_entry.id   AF-C3KJD6-F1
#
_cell.length_a   1.000
_cell.length_b   1.000
_cell.length_c   1.000
_cell.angle_alpha   90.00
_cell.angle_beta   90.00
_cell.angle_gamma   90.00
#
_symmetry.space_group_name_H-M   'P 1'
#
loop_
_entity.id
_entity.type
_entity.pdbx_description
1 polymer ?
#
loop_
_entity_poly.entity_id
_entity_poly.type
_entity_poly.pdbx_seq_one_letter_code
_entity_poly.pdbx_strand_id
1 'polypeptide(L)'
;MMLLVVLTCLLAGCLAQRPHPCSSPPLLSGSLSVSTQNEKLWMYAGYMYDALGERIRLTEMGTYENKSFTFDALLLFREGTVYEINKHDRTCKKNPLKADFHPMAIPKDASLLGQIVLGSSSGPGEGLLVNTWMGELPEKAGKFISTVTEFGCIPISTVYHTSQFGWVLTSFFNNILGIENPDQLNPPDFCLDAEMKADEEEPTDFLSLFLNKL
;
A
#
# COMPACT_ATOMS: atom_id res chain seq x y z
N MET A 1 30.23 -40.32 7.32
CA MET A 1 29.66 -39.28 8.21
C MET A 1 29.96 -37.87 7.70
N MET A 2 31.24 -37.52 7.44
CA MET A 2 31.61 -36.20 6.90
C MET A 2 31.01 -35.89 5.50
N LEU A 3 30.94 -36.89 4.61
CA LEU A 3 30.35 -36.72 3.27
C LEU A 3 28.85 -36.40 3.31
N LEU A 4 28.11 -36.99 4.26
CA LEU A 4 26.68 -36.74 4.47
C LEU A 4 26.44 -35.31 4.98
N VAL A 5 27.29 -34.82 5.89
CA VAL A 5 27.22 -33.45 6.42
C VAL A 5 27.48 -32.41 5.32
N VAL A 6 28.50 -32.63 4.48
CA VAL A 6 28.81 -31.75 3.34
C VAL A 6 27.66 -31.75 2.32
N LEU A 7 27.08 -32.92 2.02
CA LEU A 7 25.95 -33.02 1.10
C LEU A 7 24.69 -32.32 1.65
N THR A 8 24.42 -32.43 2.96
CA THR A 8 23.29 -31.70 3.58
C THR A 8 23.51 -30.19 3.62
N CYS A 9 24.74 -29.70 3.81
CA CYS A 9 25.06 -28.27 3.74
C CYS A 9 24.93 -27.71 2.32
N LEU A 10 25.34 -28.49 1.29
CA LEU A 10 25.18 -28.11 -0.11
C LEU A 10 23.70 -28.05 -0.54
N LEU A 11 22.89 -29.02 -0.11
CA LEU A 11 21.45 -29.04 -0.39
C LEU A 11 20.69 -27.91 0.33
N ALA A 12 21.07 -27.58 1.57
CA ALA A 12 20.51 -26.44 2.29
C ALA A 12 20.86 -25.10 1.61
N GLY A 13 22.07 -24.97 1.06
CA GLY A 13 22.50 -23.80 0.30
C GLY A 13 21.71 -23.58 -0.99
N CYS A 14 21.32 -24.65 -1.70
CA CYS A 14 20.54 -24.54 -2.95
C CYS A 14 19.06 -24.16 -2.73
N LEU A 15 18.45 -24.55 -1.60
CA LEU A 15 17.08 -24.14 -1.25
C LEU A 15 17.01 -22.69 -0.77
N ALA A 16 18.10 -22.17 -0.18
CA ALA A 16 18.21 -20.78 0.27
C ALA A 16 18.40 -19.77 -0.88
N GLN A 17 18.55 -20.22 -2.13
CA GLN A 17 18.89 -19.35 -3.27
C GLN A 17 17.69 -18.74 -4.00
N ARG A 18 16.45 -19.15 -3.71
CA ARG A 18 15.28 -18.61 -4.41
C ARG A 18 14.53 -17.64 -3.49
N PRO A 19 14.20 -16.43 -3.98
CA PRO A 19 13.24 -15.58 -3.31
C PRO A 19 11.94 -16.33 -3.06
N HIS A 20 11.35 -16.12 -1.88
CA HIS A 20 10.05 -16.66 -1.51
C HIS A 20 9.07 -15.50 -1.28
N PRO A 21 7.76 -15.70 -1.49
CA PRO A 21 6.76 -14.72 -1.11
C PRO A 21 6.92 -14.31 0.36
N CYS A 22 6.81 -13.01 0.61
CA CYS A 22 7.04 -12.39 1.91
C CYS A 22 5.88 -11.45 2.29
N SER A 23 5.84 -11.04 3.55
CA SER A 23 4.91 -10.03 4.04
C SER A 23 5.68 -8.81 4.53
N SER A 24 5.19 -7.63 4.19
CA SER A 24 5.72 -6.38 4.71
C SER A 24 5.56 -6.32 6.24
N PRO A 25 6.37 -5.50 6.94
CA PRO A 25 6.16 -5.23 8.36
C PRO A 25 4.73 -4.77 8.62
N PRO A 26 4.11 -5.20 9.73
CA PRO A 26 2.70 -4.94 9.98
C PRO A 26 2.39 -3.47 10.26
N LEU A 27 3.41 -2.69 10.61
CA LEU A 27 3.33 -1.25 10.82
C LEU A 27 4.31 -0.58 9.86
N LEU A 28 3.80 0.26 8.98
CA LEU A 28 4.60 1.02 8.02
C LEU A 28 4.05 2.43 7.89
N SER A 29 4.94 3.37 7.63
CA SER A 29 4.58 4.74 7.24
C SER A 29 5.49 5.21 6.13
N GLY A 30 5.07 6.21 5.38
CA GLY A 30 5.89 6.78 4.31
C GLY A 30 5.06 7.63 3.37
N SER A 31 5.48 7.66 2.12
CA SER A 31 4.74 8.32 1.04
C SER A 31 4.46 7.35 -0.09
N LEU A 32 3.39 7.61 -0.81
CA LEU A 32 3.00 6.89 -2.00
C LEU A 32 2.58 7.85 -3.10
N SER A 33 2.64 7.38 -4.33
CA SER A 33 1.94 7.98 -5.45
C SER A 33 1.04 6.96 -6.11
N VAL A 34 -0.08 7.41 -6.64
CA VAL A 34 -1.01 6.59 -7.42
C VAL A 34 -1.16 7.21 -8.80
N SER A 35 -1.03 6.40 -9.84
CA SER A 35 -1.27 6.82 -11.22
C SER A 35 -2.02 5.76 -12.01
N THR A 36 -2.83 6.20 -12.96
CA THR A 36 -3.66 5.33 -13.80
C THR A 36 -3.27 5.44 -15.27
N GLN A 37 -3.34 4.33 -16.00
CA GLN A 37 -3.02 4.28 -17.42
C GLN A 37 -3.88 5.22 -18.27
N ASN A 38 -5.14 5.42 -17.91
CA ASN A 38 -6.04 6.35 -18.61
C ASN A 38 -5.87 7.81 -18.20
N GLU A 39 -4.83 8.13 -17.42
CA GLU A 39 -4.45 9.47 -16.96
C GLU A 39 -5.53 10.22 -16.14
N LYS A 40 -6.59 9.52 -15.72
CA LYS A 40 -7.67 10.14 -14.93
C LYS A 40 -7.27 10.40 -13.48
N LEU A 41 -6.24 9.75 -12.99
CA LEU A 41 -5.76 9.89 -11.62
C LEU A 41 -4.24 9.98 -11.58
N TRP A 42 -3.77 11.03 -10.89
CA TRP A 42 -2.40 11.18 -10.43
C TRP A 42 -2.44 11.82 -9.04
N MET A 43 -1.88 11.14 -8.04
CA MET A 43 -1.95 11.59 -6.65
C MET A 43 -0.64 11.30 -5.91
N TYR A 44 -0.31 12.14 -4.93
CA TYR A 44 0.78 11.92 -4.00
C TYR A 44 0.25 12.00 -2.56
N ALA A 45 0.49 11.01 -1.73
CA ALA A 45 0.02 11.02 -0.33
C ALA A 45 1.09 10.51 0.63
N GLY A 46 1.13 11.05 1.83
CA GLY A 46 1.61 10.33 3.00
C GLY A 46 0.66 9.18 3.34
N TYR A 47 1.22 8.07 3.80
CA TYR A 47 0.42 6.93 4.24
C TYR A 47 0.89 6.41 5.61
N MET A 48 -0.06 5.90 6.38
CA MET A 48 0.16 5.10 7.57
C MET A 48 -0.60 3.80 7.40
N TYR A 49 0.11 2.68 7.56
CA TYR A 49 -0.41 1.33 7.37
C TYR A 49 -0.27 0.56 8.69
N ASP A 50 -1.40 0.09 9.21
CA ASP A 50 -1.47 -0.74 10.40
C ASP A 50 -2.27 -2.01 10.10
N ALA A 51 -1.55 -3.11 9.86
CA ALA A 51 -2.13 -4.43 9.65
C ALA A 51 -2.68 -5.08 10.91
N LEU A 52 -2.23 -4.65 12.10
CA LEU A 52 -2.66 -5.24 13.37
C LEU A 52 -4.05 -4.72 13.76
N GLY A 53 -4.29 -3.43 13.53
CA GLY A 53 -5.58 -2.77 13.70
C GLY A 53 -6.48 -2.82 12.46
N GLU A 54 -5.94 -3.19 11.29
CA GLU A 54 -6.58 -3.08 9.97
C GLU A 54 -7.03 -1.64 9.70
N ARG A 55 -6.06 -0.73 9.76
CA ARG A 55 -6.26 0.72 9.60
C ARG A 55 -5.30 1.27 8.58
N ILE A 56 -5.79 2.20 7.76
CA ILE A 56 -4.96 2.94 6.82
C ILE A 56 -5.32 4.41 6.94
N ARG A 57 -4.33 5.29 7.04
CA ARG A 57 -4.53 6.73 6.89
C ARG A 57 -3.76 7.24 5.70
N LEU A 58 -4.41 8.05 4.89
CA LEU A 58 -3.84 8.72 3.72
C LEU A 58 -3.96 10.21 3.94
N THR A 59 -2.85 10.92 3.74
CA THR A 59 -2.81 12.37 3.91
C THR A 59 -2.07 13.02 2.75
N GLU A 60 -2.72 13.93 2.04
CA GLU A 60 -2.08 14.77 1.05
C GLU A 60 -2.33 16.24 1.40
N MET A 61 -1.31 17.05 1.18
CA MET A 61 -1.39 18.49 1.31
C MET A 61 -0.69 19.09 0.11
N GLY A 62 -1.42 19.88 -0.67
CA GLY A 62 -0.92 20.48 -1.90
C GLY A 62 -1.50 21.86 -2.13
N THR A 63 -0.93 22.56 -3.10
CA THR A 63 -1.42 23.85 -3.59
C THR A 63 -1.58 23.75 -5.11
N TYR A 64 -2.80 23.94 -5.60
CA TYR A 64 -3.11 23.99 -7.03
C TYR A 64 -3.77 25.32 -7.36
N GLU A 65 -3.25 26.05 -8.35
CA GLU A 65 -3.76 27.37 -8.75
C GLU A 65 -4.03 28.34 -7.58
N ASN A 66 -3.08 28.45 -6.64
CA ASN A 66 -3.18 29.25 -5.40
C ASN A 66 -4.30 28.83 -4.43
N LYS A 67 -4.93 27.66 -4.62
CA LYS A 67 -5.82 27.04 -3.65
C LYS A 67 -5.09 25.89 -2.96
N SER A 68 -4.96 25.99 -1.64
CA SER A 68 -4.52 24.86 -0.83
C SER A 68 -5.62 23.80 -0.78
N PHE A 69 -5.28 22.55 -1.04
CA PHE A 69 -6.15 21.42 -0.77
C PHE A 69 -5.50 20.49 0.24
N THR A 70 -6.32 19.92 1.10
CA THR A 70 -5.92 18.91 2.07
C THR A 70 -6.83 17.71 1.88
N PHE A 71 -6.23 16.56 1.63
CA PHE A 71 -6.91 15.29 1.65
C PHE A 71 -6.44 14.53 2.89
N ASP A 72 -7.39 14.09 3.71
CA ASP A 72 -7.11 13.29 4.89
C ASP A 72 -8.22 12.24 4.99
N ALA A 73 -7.87 10.99 4.73
CA ALA A 73 -8.78 9.86 4.78
C ALA A 73 -8.27 8.84 5.78
N LEU A 74 -9.09 8.51 6.78
CA LEU A 74 -8.82 7.47 7.76
C LEU A 74 -9.78 6.30 7.51
N LEU A 75 -9.24 5.19 7.03
CA LEU A 75 -9.95 3.95 6.76
C LEU A 75 -9.82 3.02 7.96
N LEU A 76 -10.95 2.62 8.54
CA LEU A 76 -11.04 1.70 9.67
C LEU A 76 -11.82 0.46 9.19
N PHE A 77 -11.08 -0.57 8.75
CA PHE A 77 -11.68 -1.73 8.08
C PHE A 77 -12.52 -2.59 9.04
N ARG A 78 -12.07 -2.75 10.28
CA ARG A 78 -12.84 -3.45 11.33
C ARG A 78 -14.18 -2.79 11.66
N GLU A 79 -14.25 -1.48 11.48
CA GLU A 79 -15.46 -0.69 11.72
C GLU A 79 -16.29 -0.51 10.43
N GLY A 80 -15.79 -0.98 9.28
CA GLY A 80 -16.44 -0.77 7.99
C GLY A 80 -16.69 0.72 7.70
N THR A 81 -15.76 1.60 8.12
CA THR A 81 -15.94 3.04 8.09
C THR A 81 -14.73 3.75 7.48
N VAL A 82 -14.98 4.78 6.68
CA VAL A 82 -13.97 5.77 6.29
C VAL A 82 -14.37 7.16 6.76
N TYR A 83 -13.41 7.88 7.34
CA TYR A 83 -13.53 9.27 7.71
C TYR A 83 -12.77 10.14 6.72
N GLU A 84 -13.46 11.04 6.03
CA GLU A 84 -12.83 12.16 5.34
C GLU A 84 -12.75 13.34 6.29
N ILE A 85 -11.53 13.78 6.62
CA ILE A 85 -11.27 14.73 7.69
C ILE A 85 -10.85 16.06 7.07
N ASN A 86 -11.59 17.13 7.37
CA ASN A 86 -11.13 18.48 7.11
C ASN A 86 -10.66 19.11 8.43
N LYS A 87 -9.32 19.10 8.62
CA LYS A 87 -8.68 19.62 9.83
C LYS A 87 -8.87 21.14 10.00
N HIS A 88 -8.90 21.89 8.90
CA HIS A 88 -9.04 23.34 8.94
C HIS A 88 -10.43 23.73 9.44
N ASP A 89 -11.47 23.13 8.84
CA ASP A 89 -12.86 23.46 9.15
C ASP A 89 -13.40 22.67 10.35
N ARG A 90 -12.59 21.73 10.89
CA ARG A 90 -12.98 20.81 11.98
C ARG A 90 -14.28 20.06 11.65
N THR A 91 -14.41 19.62 10.40
CA THR A 91 -15.56 18.84 9.91
C THR A 91 -15.11 17.47 9.42
N CYS A 92 -16.00 16.49 9.49
CA CYS A 92 -15.74 15.15 8.98
C CYS A 92 -16.93 14.64 8.19
N LYS A 93 -16.66 13.89 7.12
CA LYS A 93 -17.65 13.03 6.48
C LYS A 93 -17.37 11.60 6.88
N LYS A 94 -18.40 10.90 7.35
CA LYS A 94 -18.32 9.49 7.74
C LYS A 94 -19.08 8.67 6.70
N ASN A 95 -18.35 7.84 5.97
CA ASN A 95 -18.91 7.04 4.89
C ASN A 95 -18.67 5.53 5.15
N PRO A 96 -19.55 4.65 4.67
CA PRO A 96 -19.37 3.20 4.80
C PRO A 96 -18.21 2.70 3.91
N LEU A 97 -17.36 1.85 4.48
CA LEU A 97 -16.26 1.15 3.80
C LEU A 97 -16.65 -0.32 3.61
N LYS A 98 -16.81 -0.76 2.36
CA LYS A 98 -17.15 -2.16 2.01
C LYS A 98 -15.97 -2.97 1.46
N ALA A 99 -14.78 -2.38 1.39
CA ALA A 99 -13.59 -3.08 0.91
C ALA A 99 -12.97 -3.92 2.04
N ASP A 100 -12.47 -5.11 1.70
CA ASP A 100 -11.66 -5.90 2.62
C ASP A 100 -10.32 -5.23 2.89
N PHE A 101 -9.76 -5.48 4.07
CA PHE A 101 -8.40 -5.03 4.36
C PHE A 101 -7.42 -5.78 3.46
N HIS A 102 -6.61 -5.04 2.71
CA HIS A 102 -5.62 -5.62 1.81
C HIS A 102 -4.24 -5.67 2.50
N PRO A 103 -3.74 -6.87 2.84
CA PRO A 103 -2.41 -7.00 3.42
C PRO A 103 -1.34 -6.57 2.42
N MET A 104 -0.34 -5.81 2.88
CA MET A 104 0.88 -5.58 2.10
C MET A 104 1.73 -6.85 2.16
N ALA A 105 1.41 -7.80 1.30
CA ALA A 105 2.11 -9.08 1.23
C ALA A 105 2.07 -9.63 -0.20
N ILE A 106 3.09 -10.42 -0.53
CA ILE A 106 3.12 -11.20 -1.76
C ILE A 106 2.29 -12.47 -1.53
N PRO A 107 1.25 -12.73 -2.35
CA PRO A 107 0.48 -13.97 -2.29
C PRO A 107 1.37 -15.21 -2.44
N LYS A 108 1.02 -16.31 -1.77
CA LYS A 108 1.83 -17.55 -1.77
C LYS A 108 1.87 -18.24 -3.13
N ASP A 109 0.87 -18.02 -3.95
CA ASP A 109 0.71 -18.52 -5.32
C ASP A 109 1.28 -17.55 -6.37
N ALA A 110 1.84 -16.41 -5.96
CA ALA A 110 2.52 -15.50 -6.85
C ALA A 110 3.77 -16.14 -7.46
N SER A 111 4.02 -15.84 -8.73
CA SER A 111 5.21 -16.28 -9.46
C SER A 111 6.27 -15.20 -9.43
N LEU A 112 7.52 -15.57 -9.13
CA LEU A 112 8.65 -14.66 -9.20
C LEU A 112 8.92 -14.31 -10.68
N LEU A 113 8.81 -13.03 -11.01
CA LEU A 113 9.17 -12.50 -12.33
C LEU A 113 10.70 -12.38 -12.45
N GLY A 114 11.35 -11.89 -11.39
CA GLY A 114 12.80 -11.74 -11.35
C GLY A 114 13.29 -10.99 -10.11
N GLN A 115 14.59 -11.09 -9.88
CA GLN A 115 15.32 -10.31 -8.88
C GLN A 115 16.25 -9.34 -9.60
N ILE A 116 16.16 -8.05 -9.28
CA ILE A 116 16.91 -6.98 -9.96
C ILE A 116 17.47 -5.97 -8.96
N VAL A 117 18.45 -5.18 -9.40
CA VAL A 117 18.94 -4.01 -8.66
C VAL A 117 18.29 -2.76 -9.25
N LEU A 118 17.52 -2.03 -8.46
CA LEU A 118 17.07 -0.69 -8.81
C LEU A 118 18.18 0.32 -8.51
N GLY A 119 18.42 1.27 -9.42
CA GLY A 119 19.52 2.22 -9.32
C GLY A 119 20.79 1.70 -10.01
N SER A 120 21.93 1.75 -9.33
CA SER A 120 23.24 1.39 -9.87
C SER A 120 23.93 0.34 -9.00
N SER A 121 24.62 -0.61 -9.64
CA SER A 121 25.50 -1.57 -8.96
C SER A 121 26.96 -1.10 -8.92
N SER A 122 27.23 0.16 -9.26
CA SER A 122 28.58 0.70 -9.44
C SER A 122 29.22 1.16 -8.12
N GLY A 123 28.41 1.54 -7.14
CA GLY A 123 28.88 2.04 -5.84
C GLY A 123 28.02 1.57 -4.65
N PRO A 124 28.60 1.51 -3.43
CA PRO A 124 27.82 1.19 -2.22
C PRO A 124 26.70 2.20 -1.98
N GLY A 125 25.48 1.69 -1.74
CA GLY A 125 24.31 2.53 -1.46
C GLY A 125 23.63 3.14 -2.69
N GLU A 126 24.14 2.90 -3.91
CA GLU A 126 23.51 3.37 -5.15
C GLU A 126 22.41 2.45 -5.68
N GLY A 127 22.29 1.25 -5.10
CA GLY A 127 21.43 0.19 -5.59
C GLY A 127 20.56 -0.40 -4.48
N LEU A 128 19.36 -0.83 -4.85
CA LEU A 128 18.43 -1.56 -3.99
C LEU A 128 18.07 -2.90 -4.62
N LEU A 129 18.37 -3.99 -3.93
CA LEU A 129 18.01 -5.34 -4.38
C LEU A 129 16.51 -5.58 -4.13
N VAL A 130 15.78 -5.90 -5.19
CA VAL A 130 14.33 -6.08 -5.16
C VAL A 130 13.91 -7.36 -5.88
N ASN A 131 12.76 -7.88 -5.48
CA ASN A 131 12.06 -8.97 -6.17
C ASN A 131 10.77 -8.44 -6.76
N THR A 132 10.52 -8.77 -8.02
CA THR A 132 9.26 -8.51 -8.69
C THR A 132 8.48 -9.81 -8.81
N TRP A 133 7.24 -9.79 -8.35
CA TRP A 133 6.29 -10.89 -8.34
C TRP A 133 5.11 -10.56 -9.22
N MET A 134 4.51 -11.57 -9.85
CA MET A 134 3.27 -11.42 -10.59
C MET A 134 2.27 -12.52 -10.22
N GLY A 135 0.99 -12.21 -10.35
CA GLY A 135 -0.07 -13.17 -10.10
C GLY A 135 -1.43 -12.66 -10.56
N GLU A 136 -2.46 -13.40 -10.18
CA GLU A 136 -3.86 -13.02 -10.39
C GLU A 136 -4.45 -12.54 -9.08
N LEU A 137 -5.28 -11.51 -9.14
CA LEU A 137 -6.09 -11.10 -8.01
C LEU A 137 -7.19 -12.15 -7.75
N PRO A 138 -7.69 -12.25 -6.50
CA PRO A 138 -8.82 -13.10 -6.18
C PRO A 138 -9.99 -12.92 -7.15
N GLU A 139 -10.78 -13.98 -7.32
CA GLU A 139 -11.97 -13.98 -8.20
C GLU A 139 -11.69 -13.60 -9.65
N LYS A 140 -10.42 -13.68 -10.10
CA LYS A 140 -9.96 -13.25 -11.43
C LYS A 140 -10.25 -11.76 -11.70
N ALA A 141 -10.26 -10.95 -10.64
CA ALA A 141 -10.51 -9.50 -10.73
C ALA A 141 -9.45 -8.76 -11.57
N GLY A 142 -8.29 -9.37 -11.80
CA GLY A 142 -7.24 -8.83 -12.66
C GLY A 142 -5.91 -9.53 -12.44
N LYS A 143 -4.86 -9.00 -13.06
CA LYS A 143 -3.47 -9.39 -12.78
C LYS A 143 -2.81 -8.33 -11.93
N PHE A 144 -1.85 -8.74 -11.11
CA PHE A 144 -0.98 -7.82 -10.39
C PHE A 144 0.50 -8.09 -10.67
N ILE A 145 1.30 -7.05 -10.51
CA ILE A 145 2.76 -7.09 -10.46
C ILE A 145 3.16 -6.29 -9.22
N SER A 146 3.91 -6.88 -8.30
CA SER A 146 4.38 -6.20 -7.09
C SER A 146 5.88 -6.33 -6.96
N THR A 147 6.55 -5.21 -6.70
CA THR A 147 7.99 -5.14 -6.46
C THR A 147 8.22 -4.76 -5.00
N VAL A 148 8.97 -5.59 -4.30
CA VAL A 148 9.33 -5.42 -2.88
C VAL A 148 10.83 -5.56 -2.71
N THR A 149 11.38 -4.97 -1.66
CA THR A 149 12.79 -5.20 -1.31
C THR A 149 13.03 -6.66 -0.97
N GLU A 150 14.18 -7.20 -1.39
CA GLU A 150 14.61 -8.56 -0.97
C GLU A 150 14.67 -8.63 0.56
N PHE A 151 15.26 -7.60 1.17
CA PHE A 151 15.41 -7.53 2.63
C PHE A 151 14.30 -6.69 3.25
N GLY A 152 13.54 -7.29 4.16
CA GLY A 152 12.47 -6.62 4.90
C GLY A 152 11.13 -6.55 4.19
N CYS A 153 11.02 -7.01 2.93
CA CYS A 153 9.77 -7.04 2.17
C CYS A 153 9.07 -5.67 2.10
N ILE A 154 9.82 -4.59 1.99
CA ILE A 154 9.27 -3.23 1.96
C ILE A 154 8.70 -2.97 0.57
N PRO A 155 7.46 -2.46 0.45
CA PRO A 155 6.86 -2.21 -0.86
C PRO A 155 7.60 -1.10 -1.60
N ILE A 156 7.84 -1.33 -2.89
CA ILE A 156 8.41 -0.33 -3.82
C ILE A 156 7.35 0.09 -4.82
N SER A 157 6.67 -0.89 -5.44
CA SER A 157 5.54 -0.61 -6.32
C SER A 157 4.58 -1.78 -6.39
N THR A 158 3.32 -1.47 -6.63
CA THR A 158 2.30 -2.45 -6.99
C THR A 158 1.53 -1.93 -8.19
N VAL A 159 1.38 -2.77 -9.20
CA VAL A 159 0.59 -2.53 -10.39
C VAL A 159 -0.52 -3.55 -10.42
N TYR A 160 -1.75 -3.11 -10.65
CA TYR A 160 -2.86 -4.03 -10.86
C TYR A 160 -3.79 -3.51 -11.94
N HIS A 161 -4.45 -4.43 -12.62
CA HIS A 161 -5.38 -4.10 -13.69
C HIS A 161 -6.80 -3.97 -13.16
N THR A 162 -7.48 -2.87 -13.50
CA THR A 162 -8.89 -2.64 -13.22
C THR A 162 -9.65 -2.41 -14.53
N SER A 163 -10.95 -2.73 -14.55
CA SER A 163 -11.80 -2.48 -15.73
C SER A 163 -11.98 -0.99 -16.02
N GLN A 164 -11.99 -0.15 -14.98
CA GLN A 164 -12.26 1.29 -15.09
C GLN A 164 -11.02 2.12 -15.46
N PHE A 165 -9.85 1.77 -14.92
CA PHE A 165 -8.62 2.56 -15.05
C PHE A 165 -7.53 1.93 -15.92
N GLY A 166 -7.75 0.69 -16.37
CA GLY A 166 -6.67 -0.12 -16.93
C GLY A 166 -5.64 -0.43 -15.83
N TRP A 167 -4.36 -0.31 -16.15
CA TRP A 167 -3.30 -0.47 -15.16
C TRP A 167 -3.25 0.70 -14.18
N VAL A 168 -3.30 0.37 -12.90
CA VAL A 168 -3.11 1.30 -11.78
C VAL A 168 -1.77 1.00 -11.14
N LEU A 169 -0.89 2.00 -11.07
CA LEU A 169 0.41 1.91 -10.44
C LEU A 169 0.37 2.67 -9.11
N THR A 170 0.72 1.99 -8.04
CA THR A 170 1.06 2.61 -6.75
C THR A 170 2.56 2.48 -6.53
N SER A 171 3.26 3.60 -6.35
CA SER A 171 4.68 3.61 -5.96
C SER A 171 4.79 4.01 -4.49
N PHE A 172 5.70 3.38 -3.74
CA PHE A 172 5.93 3.65 -2.33
C PHE A 172 7.38 4.11 -2.12
N PHE A 173 7.58 5.13 -1.31
CA PHE A 173 8.89 5.72 -1.07
C PHE A 173 8.94 6.40 0.30
N ASN A 174 10.15 6.69 0.79
CA ASN A 174 10.39 7.19 2.15
C ASN A 174 9.75 6.28 3.23
N ASN A 175 9.76 4.96 2.99
CA ASN A 175 9.17 3.99 3.90
C ASN A 175 9.94 3.92 5.22
N ILE A 176 9.22 3.99 6.33
CA ILE A 176 9.71 3.85 7.70
C ILE A 176 8.97 2.67 8.33
N LEU A 177 9.73 1.79 8.98
CA LEU A 177 9.17 0.68 9.75
C LEU A 177 8.56 1.24 11.03
N GLY A 178 7.28 0.95 11.24
CA GLY A 178 6.52 1.47 12.36
C GLY A 178 5.75 2.75 12.05
N ILE A 179 5.11 3.25 13.11
CA ILE A 179 4.31 4.46 13.11
C ILE A 179 4.79 5.32 14.28
N GLU A 180 5.28 6.52 13.98
CA GLU A 180 5.83 7.43 14.99
C GLU A 180 4.77 7.89 16.00
N ASN A 181 3.58 8.25 15.51
CA ASN A 181 2.45 8.67 16.34
C ASN A 181 1.19 7.85 16.01
N PRO A 182 0.93 6.75 16.75
CA PRO A 182 -0.24 5.89 16.53
C PRO A 182 -1.59 6.57 16.77
N ASP A 183 -1.64 7.67 17.53
CA ASP A 183 -2.89 8.40 17.79
C ASP A 183 -3.45 9.03 16.52
N GLN A 184 -2.62 9.20 15.49
CA GLN A 184 -3.09 9.61 14.17
C GLN A 184 -3.96 8.53 13.49
N LEU A 185 -4.03 7.30 13.99
CA LEU A 185 -4.96 6.29 13.48
C LEU A 185 -6.30 6.26 14.24
N ASN A 186 -6.55 7.24 15.11
CA ASN A 186 -7.83 7.44 15.78
C ASN A 186 -8.59 8.61 15.13
N PRO A 187 -9.92 8.52 14.99
CA PRO A 187 -10.73 9.66 14.58
C PRO A 187 -10.55 10.85 15.56
N PRO A 188 -10.36 12.08 15.07
CA PRO A 188 -10.42 13.27 15.92
C PRO A 188 -11.76 13.40 16.65
N ASP A 189 -11.77 14.05 17.81
CA ASP A 189 -12.99 14.22 18.64
C ASP A 189 -14.17 14.84 17.87
N PHE A 190 -13.88 15.79 16.97
CA PHE A 190 -14.91 16.45 16.15
C PHE A 190 -15.50 15.54 15.04
N CYS A 191 -14.95 14.35 14.84
CA CYS A 191 -15.52 13.34 13.95
C CYS A 191 -16.45 12.34 14.67
N LEU A 192 -16.47 12.32 16.00
CA LEU A 192 -17.22 11.30 16.75
C LEU A 192 -18.74 11.42 16.55
N ASP A 193 -19.22 12.65 16.40
CA ASP A 193 -20.64 12.97 16.18
C ASP A 193 -21.04 12.98 14.68
N ALA A 194 -20.13 12.64 13.77
CA ALA A 194 -20.43 12.64 12.34
C ALA A 194 -21.42 11.51 12.00
N GLU A 195 -22.61 11.87 11.54
CA GLU A 195 -23.61 10.91 11.08
C GLU A 195 -23.15 10.22 9.80
N MET A 196 -23.36 8.90 9.71
CA MET A 196 -23.06 8.15 8.49
C MET A 196 -24.02 8.55 7.38
N LYS A 197 -23.49 9.01 6.25
CA LYS A 197 -24.29 9.19 5.03
C LYS A 197 -24.44 7.84 4.33
N ALA A 198 -25.35 6.99 4.83
CA ALA A 198 -25.52 5.63 4.36
C ALA A 198 -26.29 5.50 3.02
N ASP A 199 -27.04 6.52 2.63
CA ASP A 199 -28.10 6.39 1.62
C ASP A 199 -27.86 7.07 0.25
N GLU A 200 -26.74 7.76 0.05
CA GLU A 200 -26.52 8.53 -1.20
C GLU A 200 -25.22 8.25 -1.97
N GLU A 201 -24.24 7.54 -1.38
CA GLU A 201 -22.92 7.35 -2.00
C GLU A 201 -22.55 5.86 -2.12
N GLU A 202 -22.09 5.44 -3.31
CA GLU A 202 -21.57 4.10 -3.53
C GLU A 202 -20.38 3.82 -2.58
N PRO A 203 -20.17 2.55 -2.22
CA PRO A 203 -19.14 2.19 -1.25
C PRO A 203 -17.76 2.63 -1.69
N THR A 204 -17.04 3.29 -0.80
CA THR A 204 -15.74 3.84 -1.15
C THR A 204 -14.67 2.73 -1.15
N ASP A 205 -14.29 2.23 -2.32
CA ASP A 205 -13.07 1.43 -2.52
C ASP A 205 -11.81 2.31 -2.37
N PHE A 206 -10.66 1.72 -2.03
CA PHE A 206 -9.37 2.42 -1.86
C PHE A 206 -9.08 3.33 -3.05
N LEU A 207 -9.37 2.89 -4.28
CA LEU A 207 -9.19 3.73 -5.46
C LEU A 207 -10.21 4.85 -5.61
N SER A 208 -11.46 4.59 -5.19
CA SER A 208 -12.52 5.60 -5.27
C SER A 208 -12.30 6.79 -4.33
N LEU A 209 -11.52 6.62 -3.26
CA LEU A 209 -11.06 7.73 -2.41
C LEU A 209 -10.30 8.80 -3.18
N PHE A 210 -9.66 8.41 -4.28
CA PHE A 210 -8.82 9.30 -5.07
C PHE A 210 -9.55 9.93 -6.27
N LEU A 211 -10.66 9.33 -6.72
CA LEU A 211 -11.36 9.75 -7.93
C LEU A 211 -12.30 10.94 -7.71
N ASN A 212 -12.82 11.11 -6.49
CA ASN A 212 -13.83 12.12 -6.18
C ASN A 212 -13.24 13.50 -5.84
N LYS A 213 -11.93 13.71 -6.03
CA LYS A 213 -11.22 14.88 -5.49
C LYS A 213 -10.30 15.62 -6.47
N LEU A 214 -10.39 15.30 -7.76
CA LEU A 214 -9.79 16.07 -8.86
C LEU A 214 -10.81 17.05 -9.45
#